data_AF-A0AAP6GZS4-F1
#
_entry.id   AF-A0AAP6GZS4-F1
#
_cell.length_a   1.000
_cell.length_b   1.000
_cell.length_c   1.000
_cell.angle_alpha   90.00
_cell.angle_beta   90.00
_cell.angle_gamma   90.00
#
_symmetry.space_group_name_H-M   'P 1'
#
loop_
_entity.id
_entity.type
_entity.pdbx_description
1 polymer ?
#
loop_
_entity_poly.entity_id
_entity_poly.type
_entity_poly.pdbx_seq_one_letter_code
_entity_poly.pdbx_strand_id
1 'polypeptide(L)'
;MFSDDWFKAEWRKLGYHYERDDEAKQWNIVGSKAGLRSLVTEMRDYASDQENDWVSCHRNLGPYDYLEIGTWSSAVIDDHWIAGALSDLLGLAAHIGDWVDASRVEASLSVRPFFSPGSPYDLCLRIEADDFDPSSLDMAL
;
A
#
# COMPACT_ATOMS: atom_id res chain seq x y z
N MET A 1 -6.85 -1.05 25.14
CA MET A 1 -6.80 -2.18 24.21
C MET A 1 -7.94 -1.99 23.24
N PHE A 2 -7.66 -1.91 21.94
CA PHE A 2 -8.70 -1.81 20.91
C PHE A 2 -9.46 -3.15 20.81
N SER A 3 -10.73 -3.11 20.43
CA SER A 3 -11.57 -4.30 20.25
C SER A 3 -11.45 -4.83 18.81
N ASP A 4 -11.75 -6.11 18.60
CA ASP A 4 -11.77 -6.71 17.26
C ASP A 4 -12.68 -5.93 16.31
N ASP A 5 -13.82 -5.45 16.79
CA ASP A 5 -14.74 -4.60 16.00
C ASP A 5 -14.10 -3.28 15.54
N TRP A 6 -13.18 -2.72 16.32
CA TRP A 6 -12.45 -1.51 15.94
C TRP A 6 -11.46 -1.82 14.81
N PHE A 7 -10.72 -2.92 14.90
CA PHE A 7 -9.80 -3.37 13.84
C PHE A 7 -10.55 -3.69 12.54
N LYS A 8 -11.68 -4.41 12.64
CA LYS A 8 -12.57 -4.67 11.48
C LYS A 8 -13.03 -3.38 10.82
N ALA A 9 -13.40 -2.38 11.62
CA ALA A 9 -13.83 -1.08 11.10
C ALA A 9 -12.70 -0.33 10.41
N GLU A 10 -11.49 -0.31 10.98
CA GLU A 10 -10.35 0.38 10.36
C GLU A 10 -9.89 -0.31 9.07
N TRP A 11 -9.87 -1.65 9.00
CA TRP A 11 -9.61 -2.34 7.73
C TRP A 11 -10.63 -2.00 6.65
N ARG A 12 -11.91 -2.01 6.98
CA ARG A 12 -12.98 -1.66 6.03
C ARG A 12 -12.91 -0.20 5.59
N LYS A 13 -12.52 0.70 6.49
CA LYS A 13 -12.28 2.12 6.21
C LYS A 13 -11.07 2.32 5.29
N LEU A 14 -9.99 1.58 5.52
CA LEU A 14 -8.81 1.57 4.66
C LEU A 14 -9.16 1.03 3.25
N GLY A 15 -10.02 0.01 3.18
CA GLY A 15 -10.56 -0.57 1.95
C GLY A 15 -9.71 -1.69 1.35
N TYR A 16 -8.50 -1.91 1.85
CA TYR A 16 -7.62 -3.02 1.48
C TYR A 16 -6.94 -3.59 2.71
N HIS A 17 -6.50 -4.83 2.61
CA HIS A 17 -5.64 -5.49 3.59
C HIS A 17 -4.18 -5.38 3.16
N TYR A 18 -3.25 -5.31 4.12
CA TYR A 18 -1.83 -5.49 3.85
C TYR A 18 -1.23 -6.54 4.77
N GLU A 19 -0.23 -7.26 4.27
CA GLU A 19 0.59 -8.19 5.04
C GLU A 19 2.04 -8.14 4.56
N ARG A 20 2.99 -8.31 5.48
CA ARG A 20 4.41 -8.49 5.14
C ARG A 20 4.75 -9.98 5.12
N ASP A 21 5.23 -10.46 3.99
CA ASP A 21 5.83 -11.79 3.84
C ASP A 21 7.35 -11.64 3.80
N ASP A 22 8.00 -11.93 4.92
CA ASP A 22 9.45 -11.82 5.06
C ASP A 22 10.23 -12.96 4.38
N GLU A 23 9.57 -14.08 4.08
CA GLU A 23 10.15 -15.21 3.35
C GLU A 23 10.17 -14.93 1.85
N ALA A 24 9.04 -14.49 1.30
CA ALA A 24 8.94 -14.08 -0.10
C ALA A 24 9.55 -12.70 -0.39
N LYS A 25 9.82 -11.90 0.66
CA LYS A 25 10.27 -10.51 0.60
C LYS A 25 9.26 -9.61 -0.12
N GLN A 26 8.03 -9.59 0.39
CA GLN A 26 6.91 -8.88 -0.24
C GLN A 26 6.02 -8.17 0.79
N TRP A 27 5.51 -7.01 0.40
CA TRP A 27 4.28 -6.46 0.94
C TRP A 27 3.12 -6.88 0.04
N ASN A 28 2.17 -7.63 0.59
CA ASN A 28 0.99 -8.10 -0.11
C ASN A 28 -0.19 -7.17 0.20
N ILE A 29 -0.69 -6.46 -0.81
CA ILE A 29 -1.86 -5.59 -0.72
C ILE A 29 -3.02 -6.25 -1.47
N VAL A 30 -4.11 -6.54 -0.75
CA VAL A 30 -5.26 -7.25 -1.30
C VAL A 30 -6.51 -6.41 -1.06
N GLY A 31 -7.27 -6.14 -2.12
CA GLY A 31 -8.48 -5.33 -2.02
C GLY A 31 -9.33 -5.39 -3.28
N SER A 32 -10.58 -4.96 -3.15
CA SER A 32 -11.42 -4.67 -4.32
C SER A 32 -10.81 -3.51 -5.13
N LYS A 33 -11.31 -3.27 -6.35
CA LYS A 33 -10.88 -2.09 -7.12
C LYS A 33 -11.07 -0.78 -6.37
N ALA A 34 -12.21 -0.63 -5.67
CA ALA A 34 -12.47 0.55 -4.86
C ALA A 34 -11.46 0.66 -3.70
N GLY A 35 -11.16 -0.47 -3.04
CA GLY A 35 -10.14 -0.55 -2.00
C GLY A 35 -8.76 -0.14 -2.46
N LEU A 36 -8.27 -0.69 -3.58
CA LEU A 36 -6.95 -0.34 -4.12
C LEU A 36 -6.88 1.10 -4.65
N ARG A 37 -8.00 1.72 -5.04
CA ARG A 37 -8.04 3.17 -5.31
C ARG A 37 -7.86 4.00 -4.04
N SER A 38 -8.25 3.52 -2.87
CA SER A 38 -7.93 4.16 -1.59
C SER A 38 -6.42 4.20 -1.36
N LEU A 39 -5.68 3.11 -1.62
CA LEU A 39 -4.21 3.10 -1.56
C LEU A 39 -3.59 4.17 -2.48
N VAL A 40 -4.07 4.26 -3.73
CA VAL A 40 -3.63 5.28 -4.68
C VAL A 40 -3.89 6.70 -4.16
N THR A 41 -5.02 6.89 -3.47
CA THR A 41 -5.41 8.19 -2.89
C THR A 41 -4.49 8.54 -1.72
N GLU A 42 -4.23 7.60 -0.81
CA GLU A 42 -3.27 7.78 0.31
C GLU A 42 -1.87 8.18 -0.19
N MET A 43 -1.35 7.49 -1.21
CA MET A 43 -0.06 7.82 -1.82
C MET A 43 -0.06 9.22 -2.44
N ARG A 44 -1.13 9.59 -3.16
CA ARG A 44 -1.24 10.93 -3.78
C ARG A 44 -1.37 12.02 -2.73
N ASP A 45 -2.17 11.80 -1.70
CA ASP A 45 -2.40 12.78 -0.63
C ASP A 45 -1.12 13.01 0.17
N TYR A 46 -0.37 11.95 0.49
CA TYR A 46 0.96 12.08 1.09
C TYR A 46 1.92 12.86 0.18
N ALA A 47 2.01 12.47 -1.09
CA ALA A 47 3.02 13.00 -2.00
C ALA A 47 2.69 14.40 -2.57
N SER A 48 1.44 14.87 -2.44
CA SER A 48 1.03 16.21 -2.88
C SER A 48 1.26 17.29 -1.81
N ASP A 49 1.57 16.89 -0.57
CA ASP A 49 1.86 17.81 0.52
C ASP A 49 3.37 18.09 0.62
N GLN A 50 3.75 19.34 0.33
CA GLN A 50 5.15 19.79 0.36
C GLN A 50 5.74 19.79 1.78
N GLU A 51 4.92 19.76 2.83
CA GLU A 51 5.42 19.61 4.21
C GLU A 51 6.05 18.24 4.46
N ASN A 52 5.80 17.27 3.57
CA ASN A 52 6.41 15.94 3.61
C ASN A 52 7.77 15.86 2.88
N ASP A 53 8.26 16.94 2.25
CA ASP A 53 9.52 16.92 1.47
C ASP A 53 10.78 17.05 2.35
N TRP A 54 10.93 16.11 3.29
CA TRP A 54 12.15 15.96 4.08
C TRP A 54 12.42 14.49 4.37
N VAL A 55 13.71 14.13 4.38
CA VAL A 55 14.17 12.75 4.57
C VAL A 55 13.67 12.18 5.89
N SER A 56 13.10 10.98 5.86
CA SER A 56 12.46 10.29 6.99
C SER A 56 11.07 10.80 7.39
N CYS A 57 10.49 11.75 6.66
CA CYS A 57 9.05 11.98 6.78
C CYS A 57 8.30 10.70 6.41
N HIS A 58 7.23 10.35 7.14
CA HIS A 58 6.44 9.16 6.86
C HIS A 58 5.00 9.29 7.37
N ARG A 59 4.14 8.42 6.86
CA ARG A 59 2.77 8.20 7.32
C ARG A 59 2.51 6.70 7.42
N ASN A 60 2.02 6.25 8.58
CA ASN A 60 1.59 4.89 8.81
C ASN A 60 0.24 4.60 8.14
N LEU A 61 0.08 3.36 7.67
CA LEU A 61 -1.13 2.88 7.03
C LEU A 61 -1.85 1.84 7.89
N GLY A 62 -3.17 1.89 7.84
CA GLY A 62 -4.06 0.88 8.43
C GLY A 62 -3.99 0.78 9.95
N PRO A 63 -4.55 -0.31 10.51
CA PRO A 63 -4.82 -0.36 11.95
C PRO A 63 -3.63 -0.79 12.81
N TYR A 64 -2.58 -1.34 12.20
CA TYR A 64 -1.39 -1.83 12.92
C TYR A 64 -0.16 -0.95 12.73
N ASP A 65 -0.25 0.08 11.88
CA ASP A 65 0.83 1.02 11.61
C ASP A 65 2.15 0.37 11.11
N TYR A 66 2.11 -0.85 10.57
CA TYR A 66 3.32 -1.57 10.16
C TYR A 66 3.86 -1.16 8.79
N LEU A 67 2.98 -0.80 7.86
CA LEU A 67 3.36 -0.32 6.54
C LEU A 67 3.32 1.20 6.53
N GLU A 68 4.36 1.81 5.98
CA GLU A 68 4.45 3.26 5.85
C GLU A 68 4.66 3.70 4.39
N ILE A 69 4.21 4.92 4.10
CA ILE A 69 4.64 5.69 2.92
C ILE A 69 5.58 6.79 3.42
N GLY A 70 6.75 6.95 2.79
CA GLY A 70 7.76 7.87 3.30
C GLY A 70 8.55 8.63 2.26
N THR A 71 9.13 9.76 2.67
CA THR A 71 10.04 10.55 1.86
C THR A 71 11.48 10.08 2.10
N TRP A 72 12.14 9.73 1.00
CA TRP A 72 13.53 9.30 1.02
C TRP A 72 14.31 9.85 -0.18
N SER A 73 15.64 9.76 -0.08
CA SER A 73 16.55 10.24 -1.13
C SER A 73 16.48 9.45 -2.44
N SER A 74 15.88 8.25 -2.42
CA SER A 74 15.70 7.38 -3.59
C SER A 74 14.55 6.42 -3.34
N ALA A 75 13.93 5.95 -4.43
CA ALA A 75 12.85 4.97 -4.38
C ALA A 75 13.33 3.66 -3.71
N VAL A 76 12.61 3.20 -2.68
CA VAL A 76 12.90 1.99 -1.92
C VAL A 76 11.61 1.31 -1.46
N ILE A 77 11.62 -0.02 -1.48
CA ILE A 77 10.63 -0.89 -0.84
C ILE A 77 11.43 -1.86 0.04
N ASP A 78 11.24 -1.78 1.35
CA ASP A 78 11.89 -2.68 2.30
C ASP A 78 10.89 -3.26 3.29
N ASP A 79 11.37 -3.84 4.39
CA ASP A 79 10.53 -4.45 5.42
C ASP A 79 9.74 -3.43 6.25
N HIS A 80 9.95 -2.14 6.04
CA HIS A 80 9.34 -1.05 6.79
C HIS A 80 8.37 -0.21 5.96
N TRP A 81 8.76 0.19 4.76
CA TRP A 81 8.05 1.24 4.02
C TRP A 81 8.15 1.15 2.50
N ILE A 82 7.29 1.93 1.84
CA ILE A 82 7.38 2.31 0.44
C ILE A 82 7.79 3.79 0.42
N ALA A 83 9.03 4.08 0.02
CA ALA A 83 9.57 5.43 0.13
C ALA A 83 10.28 5.90 -1.14
N GLY A 84 10.41 7.22 -1.31
CA GLY A 84 11.08 7.85 -2.45
C GLY A 84 10.95 9.37 -2.40
N ALA A 85 11.36 10.06 -3.46
CA ALA A 85 10.99 11.47 -3.59
C ALA A 85 9.48 11.59 -3.78
N LEU A 86 8.87 12.72 -3.40
CA LEU A 86 7.43 12.94 -3.60
C LEU A 86 7.00 12.72 -5.06
N SER A 87 7.84 13.12 -6.03
CA SER A 87 7.58 12.87 -7.46
C SER A 87 7.56 11.38 -7.82
N ASP A 88 8.41 10.57 -7.19
CA ASP A 88 8.46 9.12 -7.42
C ASP A 88 7.20 8.47 -6.87
N LEU A 89 6.77 8.87 -5.68
CA LEU A 89 5.52 8.39 -5.05
C LEU A 89 4.28 8.78 -5.87
N LEU A 90 4.25 9.99 -6.44
CA LEU A 90 3.19 10.38 -7.38
C LEU A 90 3.20 9.52 -8.65
N GLY A 91 4.39 9.24 -9.20
CA GLY A 91 4.55 8.35 -10.36
C GLY A 91 4.08 6.92 -10.06
N LEU A 92 4.41 6.42 -8.86
CA LEU A 92 3.95 5.12 -8.38
C LEU A 92 2.43 5.08 -8.25
N ALA A 93 1.83 6.08 -7.60
CA ALA A 93 0.39 6.15 -7.42
C ALA A 93 -0.35 6.22 -8.77
N ALA A 94 0.19 6.95 -9.75
CA ALA A 94 -0.35 6.96 -11.10
C ALA A 94 -0.26 5.57 -11.77
N HIS A 95 0.89 4.91 -11.69
CA HIS A 95 1.08 3.57 -12.26
C HIS A 95 0.12 2.52 -11.68
N ILE A 96 -0.03 2.50 -10.35
CA ILE A 96 -0.98 1.62 -9.68
C ILE A 96 -2.42 1.98 -10.08
N GLY A 97 -2.77 3.26 -10.11
CA GLY A 97 -4.11 3.71 -10.51
C GLY A 97 -4.50 3.26 -11.92
N ASP A 98 -3.62 3.45 -12.90
CA ASP A 98 -3.84 3.01 -14.28
C ASP A 98 -4.01 1.49 -14.36
N TRP A 99 -3.20 0.74 -13.60
CA TRP A 99 -3.33 -0.71 -13.54
C TRP A 99 -4.66 -1.16 -12.91
N VAL A 100 -5.09 -0.55 -11.80
CA VAL A 100 -6.37 -0.86 -11.15
C VAL A 100 -7.55 -0.62 -12.11
N ASP A 101 -7.52 0.48 -12.85
CA ASP A 101 -8.57 0.83 -13.80
C ASP A 101 -8.66 -0.18 -14.95
N ALA A 102 -7.52 -0.58 -15.51
CA ALA A 102 -7.44 -1.51 -16.65
C ALA A 102 -7.64 -3.00 -16.28
N SER A 103 -7.41 -3.38 -15.03
CA SER A 103 -7.34 -4.79 -14.62
C SER A 103 -8.71 -5.41 -14.32
N ARG A 104 -8.74 -6.72 -14.11
CA ARG A 104 -9.93 -7.50 -13.71
C ARG A 104 -9.71 -8.13 -12.34
N VAL A 105 -10.76 -8.70 -11.75
CA VAL A 105 -10.65 -9.54 -10.54
C VAL A 105 -9.62 -10.66 -10.76
N GLU A 106 -8.89 -11.02 -9.71
CA GLU A 106 -7.72 -11.91 -9.68
C GLU A 106 -6.47 -11.41 -10.42
N ALA A 107 -6.48 -10.19 -10.96
CA ALA A 107 -5.25 -9.61 -11.51
C ALA A 107 -4.26 -9.30 -10.38
N SER A 108 -2.98 -9.53 -10.66
CA SER A 108 -1.89 -9.18 -9.77
C SER A 108 -0.89 -8.23 -10.43
N LEU A 109 -0.23 -7.42 -9.61
CA LEU A 109 0.83 -6.49 -10.00
C LEU A 109 2.03 -6.64 -9.07
N SER A 110 3.22 -6.79 -9.65
CA SER A 110 4.50 -6.59 -8.97
C SER A 110 5.00 -5.20 -9.35
N VAL A 111 5.25 -4.37 -8.36
CA VAL A 111 5.58 -2.94 -8.53
C VAL A 111 7.08 -2.72 -8.59
N ARG A 112 7.88 -3.54 -7.89
CA ARG A 112 9.33 -3.35 -7.77
C ARG A 112 10.05 -3.17 -9.10
N PRO A 113 9.75 -3.95 -10.18
CA PRO A 113 10.42 -3.77 -11.47
C PRO A 113 10.21 -2.38 -12.09
N PHE A 114 9.13 -1.69 -11.73
CA PHE A 114 8.83 -0.33 -12.18
C PHE A 114 9.40 0.73 -11.24
N PHE A 115 9.19 0.57 -9.94
CA PHE A 115 9.45 1.64 -8.96
C PHE A 115 10.88 1.64 -8.42
N SER A 116 11.39 0.48 -8.02
CA SER A 116 12.73 0.37 -7.42
C SER A 116 13.32 -1.03 -7.62
N PRO A 117 13.88 -1.34 -8.81
CA PRO A 117 14.34 -2.69 -9.15
C PRO A 117 15.39 -3.28 -8.21
N GLY A 118 16.16 -2.42 -7.52
CA GLY A 118 17.17 -2.83 -6.54
C GLY A 118 16.65 -3.04 -5.13
N SER A 119 15.35 -2.82 -4.89
CA SER A 119 14.76 -2.91 -3.56
C SER A 119 14.77 -4.35 -3.01
N PRO A 120 15.02 -4.51 -1.70
CA PRO A 120 15.03 -5.81 -1.06
C PRO A 120 13.65 -6.47 -1.01
N TYR A 121 12.56 -5.68 -0.99
CA TYR A 121 11.17 -6.15 -0.99
C TYR A 121 10.42 -5.72 -2.25
N ASP A 122 9.39 -6.48 -2.61
CA ASP A 122 8.40 -6.07 -3.60
C ASP A 122 7.11 -5.53 -2.95
N LEU A 123 6.34 -4.76 -3.72
CA LEU A 123 4.96 -4.41 -3.41
C LEU A 123 4.06 -5.15 -4.40
N CYS A 124 3.36 -6.16 -3.89
CA CYS A 124 2.50 -7.04 -4.66
C CYS A 124 1.04 -6.67 -4.41
N LEU A 125 0.30 -6.33 -5.47
CA LEU A 125 -1.14 -6.03 -5.38
C LEU A 125 -1.95 -7.18 -5.98
N ARG A 126 -3.12 -7.48 -5.41
CA ARG A 126 -4.13 -8.38 -5.99
C ARG A 126 -5.53 -7.76 -5.92
N ILE A 127 -6.26 -7.80 -7.04
CA ILE A 127 -7.65 -7.36 -7.11
C ILE A 127 -8.58 -8.49 -6.72
N GLU A 128 -9.41 -8.25 -5.71
CA GLU A 128 -10.50 -9.12 -5.29
C GLU A 128 -11.85 -8.63 -5.84
N ALA A 129 -12.90 -9.43 -5.60
CA ALA A 129 -14.28 -9.06 -5.90
C ALA A 129 -14.73 -7.78 -5.15
N ASP A 130 -15.76 -7.12 -5.67
CA ASP A 130 -16.25 -5.84 -5.13
C ASP A 130 -16.83 -5.96 -3.70
N ASP A 131 -17.25 -7.16 -3.29
CA ASP A 131 -17.78 -7.48 -1.96
C ASP A 131 -16.71 -8.00 -0.98
N PHE A 132 -15.44 -7.99 -1.38
CA PHE A 132 -14.32 -8.39 -0.53
C PHE A 132 -14.25 -7.54 0.74
N ASP A 133 -14.19 -8.23 1.89
CA ASP A 133 -13.96 -7.60 3.20
C ASP A 133 -12.47 -7.70 3.56
N PRO A 134 -11.71 -6.59 3.60
CA PRO A 134 -10.29 -6.62 3.93
C PRO A 134 -10.00 -7.14 5.33
N SER A 135 -10.94 -7.02 6.28
CA SER A 135 -10.77 -7.60 7.61
C SER A 135 -10.80 -9.12 7.64
N SER A 136 -11.26 -9.78 6.58
CA SER A 136 -11.33 -11.24 6.50
C SER A 136 -9.97 -11.93 6.36
N LEU A 137 -8.92 -11.18 6.01
CA LEU A 137 -7.55 -11.68 5.90
C LEU A 137 -6.71 -11.44 7.15
N ASP A 138 -7.24 -10.71 8.13
CA ASP A 138 -6.54 -10.45 9.38
C ASP A 138 -6.65 -11.66 10.31
N MET A 139 -5.55 -12.41 10.42
CA MET A 139 -5.47 -13.64 11.22
C MET A 139 -5.45 -13.39 12.73
N ALA A 140 -5.34 -12.12 13.18
CA ALA A 140 -5.38 -11.76 14.59
C ALA A 140 -6.81 -11.50 15.12
N LEU A 141 -7.84 -11.52 14.25
CA LEU A 141 -9.26 -11.23 14.54
C LEU A 141 -10.19 -12.44 14.69
#